data_AF-H6N5Q6-F1
#
_entry.id   AF-H6N5Q6-F1
#
_cell.length_a   1.000
_cell.length_b   1.000
_cell.length_c   1.000
_cell.angle_alpha   90.00
_cell.angle_beta   90.00
_cell.angle_gamma   90.00
#
_symmetry.space_group_name_H-M   'P 1'
#
loop_
_entity.id
_entity.type
_entity.pdbx_description
1 polymer ?
#
loop_
_entity_poly.entity_id
_entity_poly.type
_entity_poly.pdbx_seq_one_letter_code
_entity_poly.pdbx_strand_id
1 'polypeptide(L)'
;MDSKLALLSILGGASVGGVGAFGAYKLIGTEEKSFTDEEYQLIFKKFKSDNAFIAALKTKKAEITKDSSNAEGGRVAKEWCLKNNSKEAKQWCVLLPKTISEKVGKPLSSNWGERVKSITNKSDSGLLNDLKRIKSGLSKIEDNNKDSQDALQGWCESKWNTKVIDDEGDDIYKKIIDRCIDNK
;
A
#
# COMPACT_ATOMS: atom_id res chain seq x y z
N MET A 1 -12.79 38.86 15.23
CA MET A 1 -11.61 39.42 15.92
C MET A 1 -11.13 38.33 16.86
N ASP A 2 -10.00 37.65 16.67
CA ASP A 2 -8.84 37.91 15.85
C ASP A 2 -8.12 36.61 15.48
N SER A 3 -7.53 36.63 14.28
CA SER A 3 -6.60 35.63 13.75
C SER A 3 -5.30 35.61 14.56
N LYS A 4 -4.74 34.42 14.82
CA LYS A 4 -3.28 34.20 14.77
C LYS A 4 -2.97 32.82 14.21
N LEU A 5 -2.71 32.79 12.89
CA LEU A 5 -1.86 31.78 12.26
C LEU A 5 -0.45 31.91 12.85
N ALA A 6 0.13 30.80 13.28
CA ALA A 6 1.57 30.68 13.43
C ALA A 6 2.07 29.63 12.44
N LEU A 7 2.69 30.13 11.37
CA LEU A 7 3.61 29.41 10.52
C LEU A 7 4.77 28.90 11.38
N LEU A 8 5.09 27.59 11.30
CA LEU A 8 6.42 27.10 11.65
C LEU A 8 6.99 26.32 10.47
N SER A 9 8.10 26.88 10.02
CA SER A 9 8.88 26.60 8.83
C SER A 9 9.64 25.28 8.92
N ILE A 10 9.83 24.70 7.74
CA ILE A 10 10.78 23.63 7.43
C ILE A 10 12.22 24.14 7.63
N LEU A 11 13.08 23.32 8.26
CA LEU A 11 14.56 23.20 8.20
C LEU A 11 14.99 22.49 9.50
N GLY A 12 15.80 21.44 9.59
CA GLY A 12 16.60 20.66 8.67
C GLY A 12 17.58 19.84 9.54
N GLY A 13 17.81 18.57 9.18
CA GLY A 13 19.02 17.78 9.46
C GLY A 13 19.54 17.60 10.91
N ALA A 14 19.49 16.36 11.40
CA ALA A 14 20.67 15.70 11.98
C ALA A 14 20.53 14.18 11.87
N SER A 15 21.41 13.59 11.06
CA SER A 15 21.61 12.17 10.82
C SER A 15 22.14 11.43 12.05
N VAL A 16 21.55 10.28 12.39
CA VAL A 16 22.22 9.22 13.15
C VAL A 16 21.84 7.86 12.59
N GLY A 17 22.84 7.23 11.95
CA GLY A 17 23.06 5.79 11.72
C GLY A 17 21.90 4.80 11.59
N GLY A 18 21.88 4.08 10.46
CA GLY A 18 21.58 2.65 10.46
C GLY A 18 20.22 2.22 9.91
N VAL A 19 20.24 1.73 8.67
CA VAL A 19 19.45 0.63 8.09
C VAL A 19 17.95 0.56 8.41
N GLY A 20 17.14 0.96 7.43
CA GLY A 20 15.73 0.59 7.35
C GLY A 20 14.96 1.60 6.54
N ALA A 21 14.64 1.27 5.28
CA ALA A 21 13.72 2.03 4.46
C ALA A 21 12.30 1.93 5.03
N PHE A 22 12.03 2.66 6.12
CA PHE A 22 10.68 2.91 6.59
C PHE A 22 10.16 4.10 5.76
N GLY A 23 9.33 3.80 4.76
CA GLY A 23 8.57 4.81 4.04
C GLY A 23 7.87 5.74 5.04
N ALA A 24 7.77 7.03 4.70
CA ALA A 24 7.25 8.06 5.59
C ALA A 24 5.80 7.78 6.01
N TYR A 25 5.61 7.07 7.12
CA TYR A 25 4.29 6.87 7.73
C TYR A 25 3.90 8.14 8.50
N LYS A 26 2.69 8.64 8.25
CA LYS A 26 2.18 9.87 8.89
C LYS A 26 1.97 9.64 10.39
N LEU A 27 2.80 10.25 11.22
CA LEU A 27 2.60 10.33 12.67
C LEU A 27 1.45 11.31 12.95
N ILE A 28 0.22 10.80 13.05
CA ILE A 28 -0.91 11.63 13.51
C ILE A 28 -0.76 11.93 15.02
N GLY A 29 -1.10 13.14 15.48
CA GLY A 29 -0.90 13.64 16.84
C GLY A 29 -1.73 12.94 17.93
N THR A 30 -1.42 13.29 19.19
CA THR A 30 -1.84 12.69 20.47
C THR A 30 -3.29 12.97 20.88
N GLU A 31 -4.25 12.67 20.03
CA GLU A 31 -5.62 12.35 20.46
C GLU A 31 -5.84 10.85 20.23
N GLU A 32 -6.47 10.16 21.20
CA GLU A 32 -6.64 8.70 21.22
C GLU A 32 -7.03 8.14 19.84
N LYS A 33 -6.05 7.59 19.11
CA LYS A 33 -6.30 6.96 17.82
C LYS A 33 -6.90 5.59 18.04
N SER A 34 -8.22 5.51 18.03
CA SER A 34 -8.84 4.26 17.63
C SER A 34 -8.69 4.14 16.11
N PHE A 35 -7.80 3.26 15.66
CA PHE A 35 -7.84 2.80 14.27
C PHE A 35 -9.16 2.06 14.00
N THR A 36 -9.59 2.01 12.75
CA THR A 36 -10.72 1.15 12.34
C THR A 36 -10.31 -0.32 12.40
N ASP A 37 -11.30 -1.23 12.39
CA ASP A 37 -10.99 -2.67 12.38
C ASP A 37 -10.16 -3.06 11.14
N GLU A 38 -10.45 -2.49 9.96
CA GLU A 38 -9.67 -2.68 8.74
C GLU A 38 -8.21 -2.21 8.89
N GLU A 39 -7.98 -1.08 9.56
CA GLU A 39 -6.63 -0.55 9.81
C GLU A 39 -5.83 -1.46 10.74
N TYR A 40 -6.46 -2.05 11.76
CA TYR A 40 -5.79 -3.05 12.60
C TYR A 40 -5.47 -4.34 11.86
N GLN A 41 -6.35 -4.77 10.96
CA GLN A 41 -6.09 -5.91 10.09
C GLN A 41 -4.90 -5.64 9.15
N LEU A 42 -4.78 -4.41 8.63
CA LEU A 42 -3.62 -3.98 7.82
C LEU A 42 -2.33 -3.95 8.64
N ILE A 43 -2.38 -3.47 9.89
CA ILE A 43 -1.24 -3.53 10.83
C ILE A 43 -0.77 -4.96 10.99
N PHE A 44 -1.69 -5.88 11.29
CA PHE A 44 -1.34 -7.29 11.41
C PHE A 44 -0.76 -7.84 10.11
N LYS A 45 -1.42 -7.62 8.96
CA LYS A 45 -0.93 -8.06 7.65
C LYS A 45 0.50 -7.60 7.38
N LYS A 46 0.82 -6.34 7.70
CA LYS A 46 2.14 -5.74 7.45
C LYS A 46 3.22 -6.31 8.35
N PHE A 47 2.93 -6.56 9.62
CA PHE A 47 3.92 -6.91 10.63
C PHE A 47 3.88 -8.38 11.08
N LYS A 48 2.97 -9.21 10.57
CA LYS A 48 2.86 -10.63 10.98
C LYS A 48 4.12 -11.48 10.75
N SER A 49 5.03 -11.04 9.87
CA SER A 49 6.34 -11.67 9.67
C SER A 49 7.42 -11.18 10.64
N ASP A 50 7.16 -10.13 11.43
CA ASP A 50 8.04 -9.65 12.49
C ASP A 50 7.81 -10.47 13.77
N ASN A 51 8.82 -11.25 14.17
CA ASN A 51 8.74 -12.11 15.34
C ASN A 51 8.51 -11.33 16.64
N ALA A 52 9.05 -10.11 16.75
CA ALA A 52 8.86 -9.27 17.95
C ALA A 52 7.41 -8.78 18.03
N PHE A 53 6.80 -8.44 16.89
CA PHE A 53 5.38 -8.08 16.83
C PHE A 53 4.49 -9.26 17.25
N ILE A 54 4.72 -10.45 16.69
CA ILE A 54 3.96 -11.66 17.08
C ILE A 54 4.15 -11.98 18.56
N ALA A 55 5.37 -11.91 19.09
CA ALA A 55 5.63 -12.10 20.51
C ALA A 55 4.87 -11.10 21.39
N ALA A 56 4.78 -9.83 20.96
CA ALA A 56 3.99 -8.83 21.65
C ALA A 56 2.48 -9.16 21.63
N LEU A 57 1.94 -9.59 20.49
CA LEU A 57 0.54 -10.00 20.39
C LEU A 57 0.20 -11.24 21.22
N LYS A 58 1.17 -12.16 21.40
CA LYS A 58 1.00 -13.34 22.24
C LYS A 58 0.72 -13.01 23.71
N THR A 59 1.09 -11.81 24.18
CA THR A 59 0.71 -11.32 25.52
C THR A 59 -0.80 -11.09 25.68
N LYS A 60 -1.54 -10.99 24.57
CA LYS A 60 -3.01 -10.90 24.55
C LYS A 60 -3.66 -12.21 24.14
N LYS A 61 -3.10 -12.92 23.17
CA LYS A 61 -3.57 -14.24 22.73
C LYS A 61 -2.41 -15.17 22.39
N ALA A 62 -2.11 -16.14 23.26
CA ALA A 62 -0.94 -17.02 23.15
C ALA A 62 -0.87 -17.81 21.83
N GLU A 63 -2.02 -18.17 21.25
CA GLU A 63 -2.14 -18.94 20.00
C GLU A 63 -1.93 -18.11 18.73
N ILE A 64 -1.82 -16.77 18.81
CA ILE A 64 -1.63 -15.95 17.62
C ILE A 64 -0.29 -16.28 16.94
N THR A 65 -0.32 -16.48 15.63
CA THR A 65 0.87 -16.76 14.82
C THR A 65 0.88 -15.89 13.57
N LYS A 66 1.97 -15.94 12.81
CA LYS A 66 2.08 -15.27 11.50
C LYS A 66 1.06 -15.78 10.47
N ASP A 67 0.53 -16.98 10.67
CA ASP A 67 -0.38 -17.67 9.76
C ASP A 67 -1.86 -17.45 10.14
N SER A 68 -2.12 -16.76 11.26
CA SER A 68 -3.47 -16.35 11.66
C SER A 68 -4.10 -15.42 10.60
N SER A 69 -5.44 -15.43 10.53
CA SER A 69 -6.17 -14.58 9.59
C SER A 69 -5.98 -13.09 9.90
N ASN A 70 -6.09 -12.23 8.89
CA ASN A 70 -6.00 -10.78 9.10
C ASN A 70 -7.08 -10.29 10.09
N ALA A 71 -8.30 -10.83 10.02
CA ALA A 71 -9.40 -10.49 10.92
C ALA A 71 -9.06 -10.82 12.39
N GLU A 72 -8.58 -12.04 12.65
CA GLU A 72 -8.19 -12.46 13.99
C GLU A 72 -6.98 -11.67 14.51
N GLY A 73 -5.92 -11.59 13.70
CA GLY A 73 -4.71 -10.87 14.06
C GLY A 73 -4.96 -9.38 14.26
N GLY A 74 -5.85 -8.77 13.47
CA GLY A 74 -6.29 -7.40 13.63
C GLY A 74 -7.03 -7.16 14.94
N ARG A 75 -7.92 -8.06 15.37
CA ARG A 75 -8.57 -7.95 16.68
C ARG A 75 -7.55 -7.98 17.83
N VAL A 76 -6.56 -8.86 17.76
CA VAL A 76 -5.50 -8.94 18.77
C VAL A 76 -4.60 -7.70 18.74
N ALA A 77 -4.25 -7.22 17.55
CA ALA A 77 -3.51 -5.97 17.36
C ALA A 77 -4.24 -4.76 17.93
N LYS A 78 -5.57 -4.69 17.78
CA LYS A 78 -6.42 -3.66 18.40
C LYS A 78 -6.31 -3.66 19.92
N GLU A 79 -6.50 -4.83 20.54
CA GLU A 79 -6.40 -4.98 22.00
C GLU A 79 -5.00 -4.64 22.52
N TRP A 80 -3.96 -4.94 21.74
CA TRP A 80 -2.58 -4.62 22.10
C TRP A 80 -2.30 -3.12 21.94
N CYS A 81 -2.59 -2.52 20.78
CA CYS A 81 -2.31 -1.12 20.48
C CYS A 81 -3.05 -0.15 21.40
N LEU A 82 -4.32 -0.41 21.74
CA LEU A 82 -5.10 0.46 22.63
C LEU A 82 -4.57 0.48 24.08
N LYS A 83 -3.79 -0.53 24.49
CA LYS A 83 -3.29 -0.68 25.85
C LYS A 83 -1.79 -0.41 25.99
N ASN A 84 -1.10 -0.03 24.91
CA ASN A 84 0.35 0.20 24.91
C ASN A 84 0.69 1.56 24.30
N ASN A 85 1.49 2.36 25.00
CA ASN A 85 2.02 3.64 24.50
C ASN A 85 3.55 3.61 24.28
N SER A 86 4.14 2.42 24.33
CA SER A 86 5.58 2.20 24.32
C SER A 86 6.22 2.57 22.96
N LYS A 87 7.56 2.53 22.89
CA LYS A 87 8.27 2.76 21.61
C LYS A 87 7.85 1.75 20.54
N GLU A 88 7.60 0.51 20.95
CA GLU A 88 7.12 -0.58 20.11
C GLU A 88 5.71 -0.28 19.59
N ALA A 89 4.83 0.30 20.42
CA ALA A 89 3.51 0.75 19.96
C ALA A 89 3.64 1.84 18.89
N LYS A 90 4.60 2.76 19.02
CA LYS A 90 4.87 3.78 17.98
C LYS A 90 5.41 3.18 16.68
N GLN A 91 6.01 2.00 16.73
CA GLN A 91 6.52 1.29 15.55
C GLN A 91 5.41 0.55 14.80
N TRP A 92 4.53 -0.17 15.51
CA TRP A 92 3.55 -1.07 14.88
C TRP A 92 2.14 -0.47 14.79
N CYS A 93 1.72 0.35 15.76
CA CYS A 93 0.39 0.95 15.80
C CYS A 93 0.36 2.22 14.96
N VAL A 94 0.52 2.06 13.65
CA VAL A 94 0.64 3.14 12.66
C VAL A 94 -0.44 3.04 11.61
N LEU A 95 -0.81 4.18 11.03
CA LEU A 95 -1.73 4.21 9.89
C LEU A 95 -1.00 3.71 8.64
N LEU A 96 -1.51 2.62 8.05
CA LEU A 96 -0.99 2.02 6.83
C LEU A 96 -1.88 2.36 5.63
N PRO A 97 -1.32 2.35 4.41
CA PRO A 97 -2.11 2.48 3.19
C PRO A 97 -3.21 1.41 3.09
N LYS A 98 -4.43 1.81 2.76
CA LYS A 98 -5.61 0.95 2.58
C LYS A 98 -5.79 0.53 1.14
N THR A 99 -5.41 1.39 0.21
CA THR A 99 -5.53 1.16 -1.23
C THR A 99 -4.18 1.07 -1.92
N ILE A 100 -4.18 0.53 -3.14
CA ILE A 100 -3.00 0.53 -4.00
C ILE A 100 -2.51 1.95 -4.26
N SER A 101 -3.41 2.90 -4.57
CA SER A 101 -3.07 4.30 -4.79
C SER A 101 -2.32 4.93 -3.62
N GLU A 102 -2.79 4.70 -2.39
CA GLU A 102 -2.12 5.17 -1.17
C GLU A 102 -0.77 4.47 -0.96
N LYS A 103 -0.67 3.17 -1.27
CA LYS A 103 0.56 2.38 -1.08
C LYS A 103 1.64 2.77 -2.08
N VAL A 104 1.23 3.09 -3.30
CA VAL A 104 2.10 3.52 -4.39
C VAL A 104 2.66 4.93 -4.14
N GLY A 105 1.81 5.87 -3.70
CA GLY A 105 2.23 7.24 -3.38
C GLY A 105 2.74 8.08 -4.57
N LYS A 106 2.51 7.62 -5.81
CA LYS A 106 2.84 8.29 -7.08
C LYS A 106 1.60 8.26 -7.98
N PRO A 107 1.41 9.23 -8.89
CA PRO A 107 0.33 9.18 -9.86
C PRO A 107 0.55 8.06 -10.88
N LEU A 108 -0.53 7.67 -11.57
CA LEU A 108 -0.46 6.85 -12.77
C LEU A 108 0.36 7.55 -13.87
N SER A 109 0.87 6.76 -14.82
CA SER A 109 1.58 7.26 -16.00
C SER A 109 0.75 8.31 -16.73
N SER A 110 1.42 9.37 -17.19
CA SER A 110 0.83 10.35 -18.10
C SER A 110 1.20 10.08 -19.57
N ASN A 111 2.08 9.12 -19.83
CA ASN A 111 2.53 8.73 -21.17
C ASN A 111 2.29 7.24 -21.44
N TRP A 112 1.03 6.91 -21.73
CA TRP A 112 0.60 5.54 -22.01
C TRP A 112 1.26 4.94 -23.26
N GLY A 113 1.62 5.74 -24.25
CA GLY A 113 2.35 5.28 -25.43
C GLY A 113 3.73 4.72 -25.08
N GLU A 114 4.50 5.45 -24.27
CA GLU A 114 5.77 4.96 -23.72
C GLU A 114 5.57 3.78 -22.77
N ARG A 115 4.44 3.71 -22.07
CA ARG A 115 4.15 2.60 -21.15
C ARG A 115 3.86 1.31 -21.86
N VAL A 116 2.98 1.32 -22.84
CA VAL A 116 2.75 0.19 -23.74
C VAL A 116 4.09 -0.26 -24.33
N LYS A 117 4.86 0.64 -24.93
CA LYS A 117 6.19 0.33 -25.51
C LYS A 117 7.13 -0.39 -24.53
N SER A 118 7.12 0.00 -23.25
CA SER A 118 7.98 -0.61 -22.23
C SER A 118 7.54 -2.01 -21.77
N ILE A 119 6.28 -2.39 -22.01
CA ILE A 119 5.70 -3.67 -21.59
C ILE A 119 5.33 -4.59 -22.75
N THR A 120 5.26 -4.11 -24.00
CA THR A 120 4.92 -4.92 -25.18
C THR A 120 5.87 -6.11 -25.37
N ASN A 121 7.17 -5.91 -25.16
CA ASN A 121 8.17 -6.99 -25.24
C ASN A 121 8.17 -7.94 -24.04
N LYS A 122 7.41 -7.60 -22.98
CA LYS A 122 7.22 -8.41 -21.77
C LYS A 122 5.84 -9.06 -21.73
N SER A 123 5.11 -9.05 -22.84
CA SER A 123 3.69 -9.41 -22.88
C SER A 123 3.46 -10.90 -22.54
N ASP A 124 3.36 -11.20 -21.25
CA ASP A 124 2.82 -12.46 -20.78
C ASP A 124 1.34 -12.56 -21.16
N SER A 125 0.84 -13.78 -21.32
CA SER A 125 -0.57 -14.04 -21.66
C SER A 125 -1.55 -13.45 -20.63
N GLY A 126 -1.12 -13.26 -19.40
CA GLY A 126 -1.85 -12.61 -18.32
C GLY A 126 -2.09 -11.12 -18.56
N LEU A 127 -1.11 -10.36 -19.08
CA LEU A 127 -1.29 -8.95 -19.43
C LEU A 127 -2.36 -8.80 -20.51
N LEU A 128 -2.27 -9.56 -21.61
CA LEU A 128 -3.30 -9.50 -22.66
C LEU A 128 -4.69 -9.87 -22.13
N ASN A 129 -4.79 -10.88 -21.27
CA ASN A 129 -6.05 -11.26 -20.65
C ASN A 129 -6.60 -10.17 -19.73
N ASP A 130 -5.73 -9.50 -18.96
CA ASP A 130 -6.09 -8.37 -18.12
C ASP A 130 -6.64 -7.21 -18.98
N LEU A 131 -5.99 -6.88 -20.10
CA LEU A 131 -6.40 -5.80 -21.00
C LEU A 131 -7.68 -6.12 -21.78
N LYS A 132 -7.89 -7.38 -22.18
CA LYS A 132 -9.13 -7.84 -22.84
C LYS A 132 -10.38 -7.66 -21.99
N ARG A 133 -10.25 -7.66 -20.65
CA ARG A 133 -11.38 -7.38 -19.76
C ARG A 133 -11.86 -5.93 -19.86
N ILE A 134 -10.98 -5.02 -20.29
CA ILE A 134 -11.31 -3.62 -20.55
C ILE A 134 -11.75 -3.44 -22.00
N LYS A 135 -11.03 -4.07 -22.94
CA LYS A 135 -11.28 -3.98 -24.38
C LYS A 135 -11.29 -5.37 -25.02
N SER A 136 -12.48 -5.97 -25.09
CA SER A 136 -12.66 -7.38 -25.51
C SER A 136 -12.15 -7.69 -26.92
N GLY A 137 -12.16 -6.71 -27.82
CA GLY A 137 -11.65 -6.84 -29.19
C GLY A 137 -10.12 -6.80 -29.31
N LEU A 138 -9.39 -6.56 -28.21
CA LEU A 138 -7.93 -6.47 -28.25
C LEU A 138 -7.30 -7.84 -28.51
N SER A 139 -6.76 -8.06 -29.70
CA SER A 139 -6.15 -9.35 -30.08
C SER A 139 -4.68 -9.48 -29.68
N LYS A 140 -3.97 -8.36 -29.61
CA LYS A 140 -2.55 -8.25 -29.24
C LYS A 140 -2.28 -6.88 -28.62
N ILE A 141 -1.15 -6.77 -27.93
CA ILE A 141 -0.64 -5.53 -27.36
C ILE A 141 0.38 -4.99 -28.35
N GLU A 142 0.22 -3.74 -28.80
CA GLU A 142 1.06 -3.16 -29.83
C GLU A 142 1.53 -1.75 -29.47
N ASP A 143 2.77 -1.47 -29.80
CA ASP A 143 3.36 -0.14 -29.68
C ASP A 143 2.60 0.86 -30.55
N ASN A 144 2.40 2.08 -30.04
CA ASN A 144 1.68 3.17 -30.72
C ASN A 144 0.22 2.84 -31.11
N ASN A 145 -0.34 1.74 -30.62
CA ASN A 145 -1.74 1.40 -30.83
C ASN A 145 -2.63 2.02 -29.75
N LYS A 146 -3.62 2.83 -30.16
CA LYS A 146 -4.51 3.53 -29.23
C LYS A 146 -5.35 2.58 -28.39
N ASP A 147 -5.77 1.44 -28.95
CA ASP A 147 -6.55 0.44 -28.23
C ASP A 147 -5.76 -0.22 -27.10
N SER A 148 -4.46 -0.48 -27.33
CA SER A 148 -3.54 -1.00 -26.32
C SER A 148 -3.30 0.01 -25.20
N GLN A 149 -3.13 1.29 -25.55
CA GLN A 149 -2.97 2.37 -24.59
C GLN A 149 -4.21 2.55 -23.72
N ASP A 150 -5.40 2.59 -24.33
CA ASP A 150 -6.67 2.76 -23.62
C ASP A 150 -7.01 1.58 -22.74
N ALA A 151 -6.75 0.36 -23.21
CA ALA A 151 -6.95 -0.84 -22.41
C ALA A 151 -6.02 -0.87 -21.20
N LEU A 152 -4.75 -0.48 -21.38
CA LEU A 152 -3.77 -0.39 -20.28
C LEU A 152 -4.19 0.66 -19.26
N GLN A 153 -4.47 1.89 -19.72
CA GLN A 153 -4.93 2.99 -18.87
C GLN A 153 -6.18 2.56 -18.08
N GLY A 154 -7.22 2.07 -18.77
CA GLY A 154 -8.46 1.65 -18.12
C GLY A 154 -8.27 0.51 -17.13
N TRP A 155 -7.36 -0.42 -17.40
CA TRP A 155 -7.03 -1.47 -16.44
C TRP A 155 -6.38 -0.89 -15.18
N CYS A 156 -5.37 -0.04 -15.36
CA CYS A 156 -4.67 0.63 -14.25
C CYS A 156 -5.64 1.46 -13.39
N GLU A 157 -6.52 2.24 -14.01
CA GLU A 157 -7.53 3.05 -13.33
C GLU A 157 -8.53 2.17 -12.56
N SER A 158 -9.01 1.08 -13.16
CA SER A 158 -9.96 0.16 -12.53
C SER A 158 -9.39 -0.54 -11.28
N LYS A 159 -8.06 -0.66 -11.19
CA LYS A 159 -7.35 -1.34 -10.09
C LYS A 159 -6.74 -0.38 -9.08
N TRP A 160 -6.76 0.92 -9.35
CA TRP A 160 -6.07 1.94 -8.56
C TRP A 160 -6.56 2.02 -7.09
N ASN A 161 -7.86 1.81 -6.89
CA ASN A 161 -8.50 1.86 -5.58
C ASN A 161 -8.76 0.47 -4.96
N THR A 162 -8.16 -0.59 -5.52
CA THR A 162 -8.25 -1.92 -4.91
C THR A 162 -7.63 -1.89 -3.52
N LYS A 163 -8.31 -2.55 -2.56
CA LYS A 163 -7.84 -2.67 -1.18
C LYS A 163 -6.62 -3.57 -1.11
N VAL A 164 -5.65 -3.20 -0.27
CA VAL A 164 -4.40 -4.00 -0.09
C VAL A 164 -4.49 -4.97 1.08
N ILE A 165 -5.66 -5.10 1.71
CA ILE A 165 -5.88 -6.02 2.83
C ILE A 165 -5.93 -7.48 2.37
N ASP A 166 -6.40 -7.73 1.16
CA ASP A 166 -6.51 -9.07 0.59
C ASP A 166 -5.25 -9.47 -0.17
N ASP A 167 -5.00 -10.77 -0.33
CA ASP A 167 -3.83 -11.28 -1.05
C ASP A 167 -3.86 -10.88 -2.53
N GLU A 168 -5.06 -10.82 -3.14
CA GLU A 168 -5.25 -10.28 -4.49
C GLU A 168 -4.70 -8.86 -4.63
N GLY A 169 -4.83 -8.05 -3.57
CA GLY A 169 -4.34 -6.67 -3.54
C GLY A 169 -2.81 -6.58 -3.65
N ASP A 170 -2.05 -7.55 -3.15
CA ASP A 170 -0.59 -7.55 -3.27
C ASP A 170 -0.12 -7.92 -4.68
N ASP A 171 -0.81 -8.84 -5.35
CA ASP A 171 -0.50 -9.19 -6.73
C ASP A 171 -0.90 -8.09 -7.71
N ILE A 172 -2.07 -7.47 -7.50
CA ILE A 172 -2.47 -6.28 -8.27
C ILE A 172 -1.48 -5.14 -8.03
N TYR A 173 -1.02 -4.93 -6.79
CA TYR A 173 -0.01 -3.91 -6.49
C TYR A 173 1.27 -4.12 -7.31
N LYS A 174 1.81 -5.35 -7.36
CA LYS A 174 3.01 -5.65 -8.18
C LYS A 174 2.79 -5.32 -9.66
N LYS A 175 1.64 -5.71 -10.20
CA LYS A 175 1.27 -5.42 -11.59
C LYS A 175 1.14 -3.92 -11.85
N ILE A 176 0.57 -3.16 -10.91
CA ILE A 176 0.43 -1.70 -11.01
C ILE A 176 1.81 -1.04 -11.03
N ILE A 177 2.74 -1.47 -10.16
CA ILE A 177 4.12 -0.96 -10.17
C ILE A 177 4.79 -1.19 -11.52
N ASP A 178 4.66 -2.39 -12.09
CA ASP A 178 5.33 -2.74 -13.36
C ASP A 178 4.69 -2.07 -14.59
N ARG A 179 3.36 -1.88 -14.59
CA ARG A 179 2.60 -1.54 -15.80
C ARG A 179 2.10 -0.10 -15.87
N CYS A 180 1.90 0.54 -14.72
CA CYS A 180 0.99 1.69 -14.63
C CYS A 180 1.65 2.99 -14.15
N ILE A 181 2.92 2.94 -13.75
CA ILE A 181 3.65 4.09 -13.20
C ILE A 181 4.89 4.35 -14.04
N ASP A 182 5.27 5.63 -14.15
CA ASP A 182 6.50 6.01 -14.81
C ASP A 182 7.71 5.68 -13.93
N ASN A 183 8.66 4.92 -14.47
CA ASN A 183 9.96 4.69 -13.86
C ASN A 183 10.82 5.95 -14.04
N LYS A 184 10.52 7.00 -13.29
CA LYS A 184 11.42 8.13 -13.06
C LYS A 184 12.04 8.02 -11.68
#